data_AF-A0A7C5GD80-F1
#
_entry.id   AF-A0A7C5GD80-F1
#
_cell.length_a   1.000
_cell.length_b   1.000
_cell.length_c   1.000
_cell.angle_alpha   90.00
_cell.angle_beta   90.00
_cell.angle_gamma   90.00
#
_symmetry.space_group_name_H-M   'P 1'
#
loop_
_entity.id
_entity.type
_entity.pdbx_description
1 polymer ?
#
loop_
_entity_poly.entity_id
_entity_poly.type
_entity_poly.pdbx_seq_one_letter_code
_entity_poly.pdbx_strand_id
1 'polypeptide(L)'
;MEEIRIPRSLPIVVIGLIGSIAAFLIAGFFFSNAHGPNISSPLLVQAIALFIGLAGLLAFVICIREIFFPSNLVINDKGINSRISFRFVPWDEIIAIDYYERVEGVGKYRVNVKGLLIKVKNPQRILSKVKGTRKIGVNRSFNLRGSPVFIPDSTWSWKLEEIREKLETYLTKYRKASKSDARN
;
A
#
# COMPACT_ATOMS: atom_id res chain seq x y z
N MET A 1 4.98 12.39 -21.95
CA MET A 1 6.06 12.45 -20.94
C MET A 1 6.37 11.03 -20.51
N GLU A 2 7.54 10.78 -19.92
CA GLU A 2 7.96 9.42 -19.55
C GLU A 2 7.14 8.86 -18.39
N GLU A 3 6.72 7.60 -18.50
CA GLU A 3 6.00 6.92 -17.43
C GLU A 3 6.95 6.59 -16.26
N ILE A 4 6.71 7.18 -15.09
CA ILE A 4 7.50 6.91 -13.88
C ILE A 4 6.77 5.86 -13.05
N ARG A 5 7.50 4.80 -12.68
CA ARG A 5 7.01 3.73 -11.81
C ARG A 5 7.83 3.72 -10.52
N ILE A 6 7.18 3.99 -9.40
CA ILE A 6 7.82 4.03 -8.09
C ILE A 6 7.45 2.74 -7.35
N PRO A 7 8.45 1.88 -7.06
CA PRO A 7 8.20 0.63 -6.36
C PRO A 7 8.01 0.83 -4.86
N ARG A 8 7.61 -0.25 -4.19
CA ARG A 8 7.40 -0.30 -2.74
C ARG A 8 8.73 -0.37 -1.99
N SER A 9 8.74 0.05 -0.71
CA SER A 9 9.86 -0.19 0.20
C SER A 9 10.11 -1.70 0.41
N LEU A 10 11.32 -2.16 0.06
CA LEU A 10 11.78 -3.55 0.19
C LEU A 10 11.79 -4.12 1.63
N PRO A 11 12.09 -3.34 2.69
CA PRO A 11 12.23 -3.91 4.05
C PRO A 11 11.01 -4.66 4.56
N ILE A 12 9.79 -4.19 4.29
CA ILE A 12 8.56 -4.86 4.74
C ILE A 12 8.41 -6.22 4.07
N VAL A 13 8.80 -6.32 2.80
CA VAL A 13 8.74 -7.57 2.02
C VAL A 13 9.79 -8.56 2.51
N VAL A 14 10.99 -8.08 2.85
CA VAL A 14 12.07 -8.90 3.43
C VAL A 14 11.68 -9.46 4.79
N ILE A 15 11.10 -8.65 5.68
CA ILE A 15 10.60 -9.11 6.99
C ILE A 15 9.52 -10.19 6.80
N GLY A 16 8.62 -10.00 5.83
CA GLY A 16 7.60 -10.99 5.50
C GLY A 16 8.19 -12.33 5.01
N LEU A 17 9.24 -12.29 4.18
CA LEU A 17 9.96 -13.50 3.75
C LEU A 17 10.63 -14.23 4.91
N ILE A 18 11.32 -13.51 5.78
CA ILE A 18 11.98 -14.11 6.96
C ILE A 18 10.93 -14.74 7.87
N GLY A 19 9.83 -14.03 8.13
CA GLY A 19 8.71 -14.55 8.92
C GLY A 19 8.07 -15.80 8.33
N SER A 20 7.97 -15.88 7.00
CA SER A 20 7.48 -17.07 6.30
C SER A 20 8.42 -18.27 6.51
N ILE A 21 9.73 -18.09 6.35
CA ILE A 21 10.73 -19.15 6.61
C ILE A 21 10.66 -19.62 8.07
N ALA A 22 10.59 -18.68 9.01
CA ALA A 22 10.44 -19.00 10.43
C ALA A 22 9.16 -19.81 10.69
N ALA A 23 8.04 -19.48 10.05
CA ALA A 23 6.79 -20.23 10.18
C ALA A 23 6.95 -21.68 9.69
N PHE A 24 7.68 -21.92 8.59
CA PHE A 24 7.98 -23.28 8.13
C PHE A 24 8.84 -24.06 9.13
N LEU A 25 9.87 -23.43 9.72
CA LEU A 25 10.71 -24.07 10.72
C LEU A 25 9.91 -24.43 11.99
N ILE A 26 9.04 -23.52 12.44
CA ILE A 26 8.15 -23.73 13.57
C ILE A 26 7.16 -24.87 13.27
N ALA A 27 6.53 -24.85 12.09
CA ALA A 27 5.63 -25.92 11.66
C ALA A 27 6.34 -27.28 11.62
N GLY A 28 7.54 -27.34 11.05
CA GLY A 28 8.37 -28.55 11.04
C GLY A 28 8.72 -29.04 12.44
N PHE A 29 9.08 -28.13 13.35
CA PHE A 29 9.37 -28.46 14.74
C PHE A 29 8.15 -29.06 15.46
N PHE A 30 6.97 -28.45 15.33
CA PHE A 30 5.74 -28.98 15.93
C PHE A 30 5.33 -30.31 15.32
N PHE A 31 5.52 -30.48 14.00
CA PHE A 31 5.20 -31.73 13.32
C PHE A 31 6.10 -32.89 13.78
N SER A 32 7.42 -32.65 13.87
CA SER A 32 8.40 -33.65 14.31
C SER A 32 8.20 -34.06 15.78
N ASN A 33 7.82 -33.12 16.65
CA ASN A 33 7.61 -33.39 18.06
C ASN A 33 6.20 -33.87 18.40
N ALA A 34 5.27 -33.95 17.44
CA ALA A 34 3.86 -34.24 17.69
C ALA A 34 3.61 -35.55 18.43
N HIS A 35 4.48 -36.56 18.27
CA HIS A 35 4.40 -37.86 18.95
C HIS A 35 5.30 -37.97 20.19
N GLY A 36 5.73 -36.84 20.75
CA GLY A 36 6.58 -36.81 21.93
C GLY A 36 5.87 -37.33 23.19
N PRO A 37 6.64 -37.80 24.20
CA PRO A 37 6.10 -38.48 25.38
C PRO A 37 5.17 -37.61 26.25
N ASN A 38 5.23 -36.28 26.09
CA ASN A 38 4.45 -35.31 26.88
C ASN A 38 3.28 -34.68 26.11
N ILE A 39 2.90 -35.20 24.94
CA ILE A 39 1.82 -34.63 24.11
C ILE A 39 0.55 -35.47 24.21
N SER A 40 -0.45 -34.91 24.87
CA SER A 40 -1.75 -35.58 25.09
C SER A 40 -2.59 -35.72 23.82
N SER A 41 -2.36 -34.88 22.81
CA SER A 41 -3.17 -34.80 21.59
C SER A 41 -2.32 -34.54 20.34
N PRO A 42 -1.64 -35.58 19.81
CA PRO A 42 -0.76 -35.47 18.64
C PRO A 42 -1.46 -34.88 17.40
N LEU A 43 -2.72 -35.25 17.18
CA LEU A 43 -3.56 -34.73 16.09
C LEU A 43 -3.76 -33.21 16.14
N LEU A 44 -3.96 -32.66 17.34
CA LEU A 44 -4.14 -31.21 17.52
C LEU A 44 -2.85 -30.46 17.22
N VAL A 45 -1.72 -30.99 17.68
CA VAL A 45 -0.39 -30.42 17.41
C VAL A 45 -0.06 -30.44 15.91
N GLN A 46 -0.37 -31.54 15.23
CA GLN A 46 -0.23 -31.64 13.77
C GLN A 46 -1.14 -30.65 13.03
N ALA A 47 -2.39 -30.48 13.47
CA ALA A 47 -3.31 -29.51 12.88
C ALA A 47 -2.80 -28.06 13.03
N ILE A 48 -2.27 -27.70 14.20
CA ILE A 48 -1.64 -26.39 14.44
C ILE A 48 -0.41 -26.22 13.54
N ALA A 49 0.46 -27.23 13.46
CA ALA A 49 1.65 -27.20 12.61
C ALA A 49 1.27 -26.97 11.14
N LEU A 50 0.25 -27.69 10.65
CA LEU A 50 -0.24 -27.58 9.28
C LEU A 50 -0.84 -26.19 9.02
N PHE A 51 -1.60 -25.63 9.95
CA PHE A 51 -2.12 -24.28 9.85
C PHE A 51 -0.99 -23.23 9.78
N ILE A 52 0.03 -23.34 10.63
CA ILE A 52 1.19 -22.45 10.63
C ILE A 52 1.95 -22.57 9.30
N GLY A 53 2.16 -23.79 8.80
CA GLY A 53 2.80 -24.04 7.51
C GLY A 53 2.03 -23.43 6.33
N LEU A 54 0.71 -23.58 6.29
CA LEU A 54 -0.16 -22.97 5.27
C LEU A 54 -0.11 -21.43 5.34
N ALA A 55 -0.17 -20.86 6.54
CA ALA A 55 -0.04 -19.41 6.74
C ALA A 55 1.33 -18.91 6.27
N GLY A 56 2.41 -19.65 6.58
CA GLY A 56 3.76 -19.39 6.12
C GLY A 56 3.88 -19.43 4.60
N LEU A 57 3.27 -20.43 3.94
CA LEU A 57 3.23 -20.56 2.48
C LEU A 57 2.48 -19.39 1.84
N LEU A 58 1.32 -19.02 2.40
CA LEU A 58 0.54 -17.89 1.88
C LEU A 58 1.33 -16.59 1.98
N ALA A 59 2.00 -16.36 3.12
CA ALA A 59 2.88 -15.22 3.31
C ALA A 59 4.05 -15.22 2.31
N PHE A 60 4.65 -16.38 2.05
CA PHE A 60 5.72 -16.54 1.07
C PHE A 60 5.28 -16.10 -0.34
N VAL A 61 4.14 -16.63 -0.80
CA VAL A 61 3.58 -16.34 -2.12
C VAL A 61 3.26 -14.86 -2.27
N ILE A 62 2.68 -14.24 -1.23
CA ILE A 62 2.39 -12.80 -1.22
C ILE A 62 3.69 -11.99 -1.31
N CYS A 63 4.71 -12.33 -0.53
CA CYS A 63 5.98 -11.59 -0.54
C CYS A 63 6.71 -11.75 -1.88
N ILE A 64 6.80 -12.96 -2.42
CA ILE A 64 7.36 -13.22 -3.75
C ILE A 64 6.63 -12.39 -4.81
N ARG A 65 5.30 -12.39 -4.79
CA ARG A 65 4.50 -11.62 -5.73
C ARG A 65 4.82 -10.12 -5.65
N GLU A 66 5.01 -9.58 -4.44
CA GLU A 66 5.39 -8.18 -4.25
C GLU A 66 6.82 -7.87 -4.72
N ILE A 67 7.73 -8.85 -4.74
CA ILE A 67 9.08 -8.68 -5.30
C ILE A 67 9.02 -8.61 -6.84
N PHE A 68 8.30 -9.54 -7.47
CA PHE A 68 8.22 -9.62 -8.94
C PHE A 68 7.27 -8.59 -9.55
N PHE A 69 6.21 -8.25 -8.84
CA PHE A 69 5.23 -7.25 -9.24
C PHE A 69 5.10 -6.20 -8.16
N PRO A 70 6.12 -5.33 -8.00
CA PRO A 70 6.10 -4.30 -6.98
C PRO A 70 4.82 -3.50 -7.07
N SER A 71 4.30 -3.19 -5.91
CA SER A 71 3.18 -2.29 -5.79
C SER A 71 3.57 -0.92 -6.34
N ASN A 72 3.15 -0.62 -7.56
CA ASN A 72 3.60 0.56 -8.29
C ASN A 72 2.67 1.76 -8.06
N LEU A 73 3.26 2.88 -7.66
CA LEU A 73 2.73 4.21 -7.95
C LEU A 73 3.19 4.55 -9.38
N VAL A 74 2.24 4.70 -10.29
CA VAL A 74 2.50 5.05 -11.68
C VAL A 74 2.09 6.49 -11.91
N ILE A 75 3.03 7.30 -12.36
CA ILE A 75 2.81 8.71 -12.72
C ILE A 75 3.01 8.79 -14.23
N ASN A 76 1.99 9.20 -14.96
CA ASN A 76 2.02 9.32 -16.41
C ASN A 76 1.26 10.56 -16.90
N ASP A 77 1.18 10.75 -18.21
CA ASP A 77 0.50 11.89 -18.83
C ASP A 77 -1.00 11.98 -18.52
N LYS A 78 -1.63 10.86 -18.18
CA LYS A 78 -3.08 10.79 -17.92
C LYS A 78 -3.41 11.09 -16.46
N GLY A 79 -2.52 10.75 -15.54
CA GLY A 79 -2.75 10.93 -14.11
C GLY A 79 -1.81 10.14 -13.22
N ILE A 80 -2.30 9.84 -12.03
CA ILE A 80 -1.63 9.07 -11.01
C ILE A 80 -2.41 7.78 -10.78
N ASN A 81 -1.74 6.64 -10.72
CA ASN A 81 -2.34 5.36 -10.40
C ASN A 81 -1.59 4.67 -9.26
N SER A 82 -2.30 4.16 -8.26
CA SER A 82 -1.69 3.32 -7.23
C SER A 82 -2.34 1.93 -7.21
N ARG A 83 -1.56 0.88 -6.96
CA ARG A 83 -2.14 -0.45 -6.74
C ARG A 83 -2.60 -0.66 -5.31
N ILE A 84 -2.05 0.11 -4.36
CA ILE A 84 -2.24 -0.08 -2.92
C ILE A 84 -3.30 0.87 -2.38
N SER A 85 -3.13 2.17 -2.62
CA SER A 85 -3.84 3.20 -1.87
C SER A 85 -5.14 3.61 -2.55
N PHE A 86 -5.06 3.97 -3.83
CA PHE A 86 -6.16 4.48 -4.65
C PHE A 86 -5.96 3.97 -6.07
N ARG A 87 -7.01 3.83 -6.88
CA ARG A 87 -6.87 3.34 -8.26
C ARG A 87 -6.27 4.44 -9.15
N PHE A 88 -6.96 4.86 -10.20
CA PHE A 88 -6.50 5.89 -11.10
C PHE A 88 -7.20 7.22 -10.80
N VAL A 89 -6.41 8.29 -10.72
CA VAL A 89 -6.85 9.67 -10.51
C VAL A 89 -6.27 10.52 -11.64
N PRO A 90 -7.11 11.05 -12.54
CA PRO A 90 -6.64 11.86 -13.65
C PRO A 90 -6.21 13.27 -13.20
N TRP A 91 -5.33 13.92 -13.96
CA TRP A 91 -4.76 15.22 -13.58
C TRP A 91 -5.81 16.36 -13.50
N ASP A 92 -6.86 16.30 -14.31
CA ASP A 92 -7.97 17.25 -14.30
C ASP A 92 -8.76 17.27 -12.98
N GLU A 93 -8.79 16.13 -12.29
CA GLU A 93 -9.45 15.96 -11.00
C GLU A 93 -8.58 16.46 -9.82
N ILE A 94 -7.27 16.70 -10.01
CA ILE A 94 -6.34 17.09 -8.93
C ILE A 94 -6.33 18.62 -8.73
N ILE A 95 -6.66 19.04 -7.51
CA ILE A 95 -6.64 20.45 -7.09
C ILE A 95 -5.26 20.83 -6.53
N ALA A 96 -4.75 20.04 -5.61
CA ALA A 96 -3.50 20.32 -4.91
C ALA A 96 -2.88 19.04 -4.36
N ILE A 97 -1.58 19.10 -4.08
CA ILE A 97 -0.80 18.03 -3.48
C ILE A 97 -0.16 18.64 -2.24
N ASP A 98 -0.59 18.24 -1.07
CA ASP A 98 -0.13 18.82 0.20
C ASP A 98 0.60 17.76 1.02
N TYR A 99 1.60 18.19 1.80
CA TYR A 99 2.10 17.37 2.88
C TYR A 99 1.04 17.19 3.95
N TYR A 100 0.94 15.98 4.44
CA TYR A 100 0.04 15.62 5.52
C TYR A 100 0.84 14.92 6.61
N GLU A 101 0.90 15.57 7.76
CA GLU A 101 1.41 15.00 8.99
C GLU A 101 0.32 15.15 10.05
N ARG A 102 -0.18 14.03 10.55
CA ARG A 102 -1.15 14.04 11.64
C ARG A 102 -0.92 12.84 12.54
N VAL A 103 -1.03 13.07 13.84
CA VAL A 103 -1.08 11.99 14.81
C VAL A 103 -2.48 11.39 14.78
N GLU A 104 -2.59 10.15 14.31
CA GLU A 104 -3.83 9.36 14.31
C GLU A 104 -3.82 8.37 15.48
N GLY A 105 -4.98 8.14 16.11
CA GLY A 105 -5.15 7.18 17.20
C GLY A 105 -5.87 7.73 18.43
N VAL A 106 -6.28 6.85 19.34
CA VAL A 106 -6.97 7.19 20.60
C VAL A 106 -6.20 6.57 21.76
N GLY A 107 -5.98 7.34 22.83
CA GLY A 107 -5.28 6.88 24.03
C GLY A 107 -3.77 6.62 23.81
N LYS A 108 -3.28 5.44 24.21
CA LYS A 108 -1.85 5.07 24.19
C LYS A 108 -1.32 4.69 22.81
N TYR A 109 -2.18 4.49 21.80
CA TYR A 109 -1.81 4.07 20.45
C TYR A 109 -1.81 5.24 19.47
N ARG A 110 -1.03 6.29 19.78
CA ARG A 110 -0.82 7.43 18.88
C ARG A 110 0.25 7.08 17.85
N VAL A 111 -0.12 7.09 16.58
CA VAL A 111 0.79 6.84 15.46
C VAL A 111 0.91 8.12 14.66
N ASN A 112 2.14 8.58 14.43
CA ASN A 112 2.36 9.70 13.53
C ASN A 112 2.20 9.22 12.08
N VAL A 113 1.19 9.74 11.38
CA VAL A 113 0.91 9.39 10.00
C VAL A 113 1.43 10.52 9.11
N LYS A 114 2.47 10.20 8.35
CA LYS A 114 3.11 11.08 7.37
C LYS A 114 2.82 10.61 5.94
N GLY A 115 2.57 11.55 5.03
CA GLY A 115 2.36 11.24 3.62
C GLY A 115 1.95 12.46 2.79
N LEU A 116 1.62 12.23 1.53
CA LEU A 116 1.05 13.25 0.64
C LEU A 116 -0.46 13.06 0.56
N LEU A 117 -1.19 14.15 0.78
CA LEU A 117 -2.63 14.22 0.58
C LEU A 117 -2.91 14.91 -0.74
N ILE A 118 -3.53 14.17 -1.67
CA ILE A 118 -3.88 14.72 -2.98
C ILE A 118 -5.33 15.18 -2.90
N LYS A 119 -5.56 16.49 -2.92
CA LYS A 119 -6.91 17.07 -2.93
C LYS A 119 -7.52 16.91 -4.31
N VAL A 120 -8.72 16.35 -4.38
CA VAL A 120 -9.45 16.10 -5.63
C VAL A 120 -10.75 16.89 -5.69
N LYS A 121 -11.15 17.30 -6.89
CA LYS A 121 -12.38 18.09 -7.14
C LYS A 121 -13.65 17.34 -6.76
N ASN A 122 -13.73 16.06 -7.14
CA ASN A 122 -14.91 15.23 -6.89
C ASN A 122 -14.49 13.91 -6.21
N PRO A 123 -14.36 13.91 -4.88
CA PRO A 123 -14.03 12.71 -4.10
C PRO A 123 -14.99 11.55 -4.35
N GLN A 124 -16.29 11.82 -4.51
CA GLN A 124 -17.32 10.81 -4.68
C GLN A 124 -17.13 10.03 -5.99
N ARG A 125 -16.69 10.70 -7.06
CA ARG A 125 -16.36 10.06 -8.35
C ARG A 125 -15.17 9.10 -8.25
N ILE A 126 -14.19 9.41 -7.40
CA ILE A 126 -13.07 8.49 -7.13
C ILE A 126 -13.55 7.31 -6.29
N LEU A 127 -14.33 7.57 -5.24
CA LEU A 127 -14.86 6.54 -4.34
C LEU A 127 -15.75 5.53 -5.06
N SER A 128 -16.56 5.96 -6.03
CA SER A 128 -17.45 5.07 -6.79
C SER A 128 -16.70 4.13 -7.75
N LYS A 129 -15.50 4.51 -8.20
CA LYS A 129 -14.64 3.70 -9.08
C LYS A 129 -13.87 2.60 -8.34
N VAL A 130 -13.78 2.69 -7.01
CA VAL A 130 -13.06 1.72 -6.17
C VAL A 130 -14.02 0.62 -5.70
N LYS A 131 -13.67 -0.64 -5.96
CA LYS A 131 -14.45 -1.84 -5.59
C LYS A 131 -13.67 -2.73 -4.62
N GLY A 132 -14.37 -3.58 -3.87
CA GLY A 132 -13.80 -4.60 -3.00
C GLY A 132 -13.16 -4.05 -1.71
N THR A 133 -12.23 -4.81 -1.14
CA THR A 133 -11.54 -4.52 0.13
C THR A 133 -10.78 -3.20 0.12
N ARG A 134 -10.36 -2.71 -1.07
CA ARG A 134 -9.71 -1.40 -1.23
C ARG A 134 -10.64 -0.23 -0.92
N LYS A 135 -11.95 -0.38 -1.14
CA LYS A 135 -12.93 0.66 -0.85
C LYS A 135 -12.91 1.04 0.64
N ILE A 136 -12.61 0.08 1.51
CA ILE A 136 -12.47 0.31 2.95
C ILE A 136 -11.32 1.29 3.23
N GLY A 137 -10.14 1.04 2.64
CA GLY A 137 -8.97 1.90 2.80
C GLY A 137 -9.19 3.32 2.27
N VAL A 138 -9.77 3.44 1.07
CA VAL A 138 -10.06 4.73 0.44
C VAL A 138 -11.14 5.51 1.20
N ASN A 139 -12.23 4.84 1.63
CA ASN A 139 -13.26 5.46 2.47
C ASN A 139 -12.67 5.94 3.80
N ARG A 140 -11.82 5.14 4.43
CA ARG A 140 -11.16 5.53 5.69
C ARG A 140 -10.26 6.74 5.48
N SER A 141 -9.49 6.80 4.39
CA SER A 141 -8.70 7.99 4.05
C SER A 141 -9.59 9.21 3.87
N PHE A 142 -10.71 9.09 3.15
CA PHE A 142 -11.64 10.20 2.96
C PHE A 142 -12.25 10.69 4.28
N ASN A 143 -12.73 9.76 5.12
CA ASN A 143 -13.36 10.10 6.39
C ASN A 143 -12.40 10.74 7.40
N LEU A 144 -11.12 10.32 7.41
CA LEU A 144 -10.12 10.81 8.36
C LEU A 144 -9.39 12.07 7.88
N ARG A 145 -9.14 12.18 6.57
CA ARG A 145 -8.23 13.17 5.97
C ARG A 145 -8.91 14.11 5.00
N GLY A 146 -10.19 13.93 4.71
CA GLY A 146 -10.95 14.74 3.76
C GLY A 146 -10.61 14.48 2.29
N SER A 147 -9.71 13.54 1.98
CA SER A 147 -9.43 13.10 0.61
C SER A 147 -9.30 11.57 0.49
N PRO A 148 -9.87 10.97 -0.57
CA PRO A 148 -9.72 9.55 -0.86
C PRO A 148 -8.31 9.18 -1.34
N VAL A 149 -7.48 10.16 -1.71
CA VAL A 149 -6.17 9.94 -2.33
C VAL A 149 -5.06 10.32 -1.35
N PHE A 150 -4.40 9.30 -0.80
CA PHE A 150 -3.31 9.47 0.14
C PHE A 150 -2.12 8.56 -0.22
N ILE A 151 -0.93 9.13 -0.25
CA ILE A 151 0.34 8.46 -0.52
C ILE A 151 1.11 8.42 0.81
N PRO A 152 1.08 7.30 1.56
CA PRO A 152 1.82 7.17 2.82
C PRO A 152 3.33 7.12 2.58
N ASP A 153 4.13 7.73 3.45
CA ASP A 153 5.59 7.78 3.36
C ASP A 153 6.23 6.38 3.45
N SER A 154 5.79 5.56 4.40
CA SER A 154 6.37 4.24 4.73
C SER A 154 6.30 3.19 3.62
N THR A 155 5.59 3.47 2.54
CA THR A 155 5.23 2.46 1.54
C THR A 155 6.10 2.51 0.30
N TRP A 156 6.80 3.60 0.01
CA TRP A 156 7.48 3.79 -1.27
C TRP A 156 9.01 3.72 -1.12
N SER A 157 9.70 3.38 -2.21
CA SER A 157 11.17 3.37 -2.24
C SER A 157 11.78 4.77 -2.33
N TRP A 158 11.03 5.74 -2.87
CA TRP A 158 11.46 7.13 -2.98
C TRP A 158 11.07 7.92 -1.75
N LYS A 159 11.86 8.96 -1.45
CA LYS A 159 11.51 9.92 -0.40
C LYS A 159 10.26 10.69 -0.78
N LEU A 160 9.44 11.02 0.21
CA LEU A 160 8.18 11.73 -0.01
C LEU A 160 8.36 13.06 -0.76
N GLU A 161 9.48 13.75 -0.51
CA GLU A 161 9.89 14.99 -1.17
C GLU A 161 10.07 14.81 -2.68
N GLU A 162 10.76 13.76 -3.09
CA GLU A 162 11.02 13.46 -4.50
C GLU A 162 9.71 13.12 -5.22
N ILE A 163 8.84 12.35 -4.56
CA ILE A 163 7.50 12.02 -5.08
C ILE A 163 6.68 13.30 -5.27
N ARG A 164 6.67 14.18 -4.26
CA ARG A 164 5.93 15.44 -4.32
C ARG A 164 6.42 16.32 -5.46
N GLU A 165 7.73 16.55 -5.55
CA GLU A 165 8.32 17.40 -6.57
C GLU A 165 7.98 16.90 -7.99
N LYS A 166 8.05 15.59 -8.21
CA LYS A 166 7.63 15.01 -9.50
C LYS A 166 6.14 15.21 -9.75
N LEU A 167 5.27 14.96 -8.77
CA LEU A 167 3.83 15.15 -8.94
C LEU A 167 3.47 16.61 -9.24
N GLU A 168 4.10 17.57 -8.55
CA GLU A 168 3.92 19.00 -8.79
C GLU A 168 4.42 19.43 -10.17
N THR A 169 5.56 18.88 -10.61
CA THR A 169 6.10 19.11 -11.95
C THR A 169 5.12 18.65 -13.03
N TYR A 170 4.59 17.44 -12.89
CA TYR A 170 3.60 16.88 -13.82
C TYR A 170 2.30 17.68 -13.83
N LEU A 171 1.77 18.02 -12.65
CA LEU A 171 0.55 18.83 -12.51
C LEU A 171 0.72 20.22 -13.14
N THR A 172 1.88 20.85 -12.96
CA THR A 172 2.19 22.16 -13.54
C THR A 172 2.28 22.10 -15.05
N LYS A 173 2.95 21.08 -15.60
CA LYS A 173 3.02 20.86 -17.05
C LYS A 173 1.63 20.64 -17.65
N TYR A 174 0.81 19.79 -17.03
CA TYR A 174 -0.57 19.56 -17.44
C TYR A 174 -1.40 20.85 -17.47
N ARG A 175 -1.30 21.67 -16.43
CA ARG A 175 -2.01 22.97 -16.35
C ARG A 175 -1.54 23.97 -17.41
N LYS A 176 -0.25 23.98 -17.74
CA LYS A 176 0.29 24.84 -18.81
C LYS A 176 -0.23 24.41 -20.18
N ALA A 177 -0.21 23.11 -20.47
CA ALA A 177 -0.76 22.56 -21.71
C ALA A 177 -2.26 22.87 -21.85
N SER A 178 -3.05 22.58 -20.81
CA SER A 178 -4.49 22.85 -20.81
C SER A 178 -4.85 24.33 -20.99
N LYS A 179 -4.03 25.27 -20.47
CA LYS A 179 -4.22 26.71 -20.71
C LYS A 179 -3.82 27.16 -22.12
N SER A 180 -2.89 26.45 -22.77
CA SER A 180 -2.51 26.68 -24.16
C SER A 180 -3.62 26.25 -25.10
N ASP A 181 -4.23 25.10 -24.85
CA ASP A 181 -5.34 24.57 -25.68
C ASP A 181 -6.62 25.38 -25.54
N ALA A 182 -6.86 26.02 -24.39
CA ALA A 182 -8.01 26.89 -24.16
C ALA A 182 -7.89 28.29 -24.80
N ARG A 183 -6.75 28.62 -25.42
CA ARG A 183 -6.47 29.93 -26.06
C ARG A 183 -6.45 29.86 -27.59
N ASN A 184 -6.55 28.66 -28.16
CA ASN A 184 -6.76 28.41 -29.59
C ASN A 184 -8.22 28.05 -29.85
#